data_AF-A0A7L5XY00-F1
#
_entry.id   AF-A0A7L5XY00-F1
#
_cell.length_a   1.000
_cell.length_b   1.000
_cell.length_c   1.000
_cell.angle_alpha   90.00
_cell.angle_beta   90.00
_cell.angle_gamma   90.00
#
_symmetry.space_group_name_H-M   'P 1'
#
loop_
_entity.id
_entity.type
_entity.pdbx_description
1 polymer ?
#
loop_
_entity_poly.entity_id
_entity_poly.type
_entity_poly.pdbx_seq_one_letter_code
_entity_poly.pdbx_strand_id
1 'polypeptide(L)'
;MVNRRFAFAPSGRALPAEFGRYVAVSATGAALSMATYLLAVAALTGAGLAAALAAPLGVAMGSGVGMIANYFGYRGFAFAPARPR
;
A
#
# COMPACT_ATOMS: atom_id res chain seq x y z
N MET A 1 8.89 13.19 -0.32
CA MET A 1 9.01 14.56 0.24
C MET A 1 7.67 15.29 0.35
N VAL A 2 6.71 15.11 -0.57
CA VAL A 2 5.34 15.68 -0.47
C VAL A 2 4.56 15.13 0.72
N ASN A 3 4.55 13.80 0.95
CA ASN A 3 3.84 13.18 2.09
C ASN A 3 4.28 13.70 3.46
N ARG A 4 5.56 14.03 3.64
CA ARG A 4 6.11 14.57 4.89
C ARG A 4 5.77 16.05 5.10
N ARG A 5 5.41 16.77 4.03
CA ARG A 5 5.12 18.21 4.07
C ARG A 5 3.62 18.51 4.13
N PHE A 6 2.78 17.62 3.58
CA PHE A 6 1.34 17.85 3.46
C PHE A 6 0.46 16.78 4.12
N ALA A 7 0.95 15.54 4.34
CA ALA A 7 0.11 14.45 4.85
C ALA A 7 0.45 14.02 6.29
N PHE A 8 1.70 14.20 6.75
CA PHE A 8 2.14 13.75 8.07
C PHE A 8 3.03 14.79 8.76
N ALA A 9 2.71 15.14 10.01
CA ALA A 9 3.52 16.02 10.85
C ALA A 9 4.86 15.33 11.19
N PRO A 10 5.97 16.09 11.36
CA PRO A 10 7.27 15.51 11.71
C PRO A 10 7.15 14.65 12.97
N SER A 11 7.41 13.35 12.84
CA SER A 11 7.27 12.35 13.91
C SER A 11 8.31 12.47 15.04
N GLY A 12 9.21 13.46 14.98
CA GLY A 12 10.31 13.63 15.92
C GLY A 12 11.48 12.65 15.73
N ARG A 13 11.46 11.80 14.69
CA ARG A 13 12.49 10.79 14.40
C ARG A 13 13.51 11.26 13.37
N ALA A 14 14.70 10.63 13.38
CA ALA A 14 15.76 10.85 12.40
C ALA A 14 15.29 10.51 10.98
N LEU A 15 15.57 11.42 10.05
CA LEU A 15 15.20 11.37 8.62
C LEU A 15 15.42 10.01 7.93
N PRO A 16 16.58 9.32 8.09
CA PRO A 16 16.83 8.04 7.40
C PRO A 16 15.91 6.92 7.89
N ALA A 17 15.58 6.90 9.18
CA ALA A 17 14.72 5.88 9.77
C ALA A 17 13.26 6.04 9.32
N GLU A 18 12.79 7.29 9.18
CA GLU A 18 11.46 7.60 8.65
C GLU A 18 11.35 7.22 7.17
N PHE A 19 12.39 7.50 6.38
CA PHE A 19 12.45 7.11 4.96
C PHE A 19 12.47 5.59 4.77
N GLY A 20 13.27 4.86 5.56
CA GLY A 20 13.31 3.39 5.49
C GLY A 20 11.94 2.75 5.76
N ARG A 21 11.19 3.26 6.75
CA ARG A 21 9.84 2.79 7.05
C ARG A 21 8.85 3.14 5.94
N TYR A 22 8.96 4.33 5.37
CA TYR A 22 8.15 4.73 4.23
C TYR A 22 8.35 3.78 3.03
N VAL A 23 9.61 3.48 2.69
CA VAL A 23 9.94 2.54 1.60
C VAL A 23 9.44 1.14 1.94
N ALA A 24 9.61 0.67 3.17
CA ALA A 24 9.11 -0.64 3.59
C ALA A 24 7.59 -0.74 3.44
N VAL A 25 6.83 0.24 3.94
CA VAL A 25 5.37 0.26 3.77
C VAL A 25 4.97 0.32 2.29
N SER A 26 5.65 1.16 1.50
CA SER A 26 5.39 1.27 0.05
C SER A 26 5.59 -0.07 -0.66
N ALA A 27 6.70 -0.76 -0.35
CA ALA A 27 7.02 -2.04 -0.94
C ALA A 27 6.01 -3.12 -0.53
N THR A 28 5.58 -3.13 0.75
CA THR A 28 4.53 -4.03 1.23
C THR A 28 3.19 -3.76 0.54
N GLY A 29 2.77 -2.50 0.42
CA GLY A 29 1.54 -2.14 -0.29
C GLY A 29 1.59 -2.52 -1.77
N ALA A 30 2.73 -2.34 -2.43
CA ALA A 30 2.93 -2.76 -3.82
C ALA A 30 2.85 -4.29 -3.97
N ALA A 31 3.51 -5.05 -3.08
CA ALA A 31 3.46 -6.50 -3.07
C ALA A 31 2.03 -7.04 -2.86
N LEU A 32 1.29 -6.46 -1.91
CA LEU A 32 -0.11 -6.79 -1.67
C LEU A 32 -0.99 -6.47 -2.88
N SER A 33 -0.82 -5.28 -3.48
CA SER A 33 -1.54 -4.90 -4.69
C SER A 33 -1.32 -5.90 -5.82
N MET A 34 -0.07 -6.31 -6.05
CA MET A 34 0.26 -7.28 -7.09
C MET A 34 -0.31 -8.67 -6.78
N ALA A 35 -0.20 -9.14 -5.54
CA ALA A 35 -0.74 -10.42 -5.11
C ALA A 35 -2.27 -10.48 -5.29
N THR A 36 -2.98 -9.44 -4.85
CA THR A 36 -4.43 -9.33 -5.03
C THR A 36 -4.82 -9.27 -6.51
N TYR A 37 -4.08 -8.53 -7.34
CA TYR A 37 -4.30 -8.51 -8.78
C TYR A 37 -4.22 -9.91 -9.39
N LEU A 38 -3.14 -10.64 -9.11
CA LEU A 38 -2.94 -11.99 -9.65
C LEU A 38 -4.01 -12.96 -9.18
N LEU A 39 -4.36 -12.93 -7.88
CA LEU A 39 -5.42 -13.78 -7.32
C LEU A 39 -6.79 -13.46 -7.92
N ALA A 40 -7.12 -12.17 -8.06
CA ALA A 40 -8.38 -11.74 -8.64
C ALA A 40 -8.50 -12.15 -10.10
N VAL A 41 -7.46 -11.94 -10.91
CA VAL A 41 -7.46 -12.35 -12.32
C VAL A 41 -7.57 -13.87 -12.43
N ALA A 42 -6.79 -14.62 -11.65
CA ALA A 42 -6.85 -16.08 -11.65
C ALA A 42 -8.26 -16.61 -11.27
N ALA A 43 -8.86 -16.06 -10.22
CA ALA A 43 -10.19 -16.46 -9.77
C ALA A 43 -11.30 -16.10 -10.77
N LEU A 44 -11.28 -14.88 -11.31
CA LEU A 44 -12.29 -14.41 -12.27
C LEU A 44 -12.20 -15.16 -13.60
N THR A 45 -10.99 -15.40 -14.09
CA THR A 45 -10.79 -16.16 -15.34
C THR A 45 -11.16 -17.63 -15.12
N GLY A 46 -10.85 -18.20 -13.96
CA GLY A 46 -11.29 -19.55 -13.57
C GLY A 46 -12.81 -19.68 -13.44
N ALA A 47 -13.51 -18.59 -13.12
CA ALA A 47 -14.97 -18.51 -13.11
C ALA A 47 -15.60 -18.29 -14.51
N GLY A 48 -14.80 -18.29 -15.57
CA GLY A 48 -15.26 -18.14 -16.95
C GLY A 48 -15.41 -16.68 -17.42
N LEU A 49 -14.95 -15.70 -16.65
CA LEU A 49 -14.92 -14.32 -17.11
C LEU A 49 -13.81 -14.15 -18.15
N ALA A 50 -14.11 -13.46 -19.26
CA ALA A 50 -13.13 -13.17 -20.29
C ALA A 50 -11.92 -12.41 -19.69
N ALA A 51 -10.71 -12.82 -20.04
CA ALA A 51 -9.47 -12.21 -19.52
C ALA A 51 -9.42 -10.68 -19.73
N ALA A 52 -9.99 -10.21 -20.86
CA ALA A 52 -10.10 -8.78 -21.17
C ALA A 52 -10.92 -7.98 -20.14
N LEU A 53 -11.88 -8.62 -19.46
CA LEU A 53 -12.69 -8.03 -18.39
C LEU A 53 -12.12 -8.33 -17.00
N ALA A 54 -11.49 -9.50 -16.82
CA ALA A 54 -10.88 -9.89 -15.54
C ALA A 54 -9.69 -8.98 -15.18
N ALA A 55 -8.87 -8.59 -16.16
CA ALA A 55 -7.70 -7.74 -15.95
C ALA A 55 -8.02 -6.36 -15.31
N PRO A 56 -8.92 -5.51 -15.86
CA PRO A 56 -9.24 -4.23 -15.25
C PRO A 56 -9.89 -4.36 -13.86
N LEU A 57 -10.71 -5.39 -13.64
CA LEU A 57 -11.29 -5.68 -12.31
C LEU A 57 -10.22 -6.08 -11.30
N GLY A 58 -9.27 -6.92 -11.72
CA GLY A 58 -8.11 -7.28 -10.91
C GLY A 58 -7.27 -6.05 -10.54
N VAL A 59 -7.06 -5.12 -11.47
CA VAL A 59 -6.31 -3.87 -11.21
C VAL A 59 -7.05 -3.01 -10.20
N ALA A 60 -8.38 -2.87 -10.33
CA ALA A 60 -9.18 -2.10 -9.38
C ALA A 60 -9.13 -2.70 -7.97
N MET A 61 -9.27 -4.03 -7.85
CA MET A 61 -9.18 -4.74 -6.57
C MET A 61 -7.78 -4.64 -5.95
N GLY A 62 -6.74 -4.92 -6.74
CA GLY A 62 -5.35 -4.83 -6.29
C GLY A 62 -4.99 -3.42 -5.83
N SER A 63 -5.35 -2.42 -6.62
CA SER A 63 -5.12 -1.00 -6.28
C SER A 63 -5.85 -0.62 -4.98
N GLY A 64 -7.10 -1.05 -4.81
CA GLY A 64 -7.86 -0.82 -3.57
C GLY A 64 -7.17 -1.39 -2.33
N VAL A 65 -6.76 -2.66 -2.38
CA VAL A 65 -6.05 -3.32 -1.27
C VAL A 65 -4.71 -2.65 -1.00
N GLY A 66 -3.94 -2.33 -2.05
CA GLY A 66 -2.66 -1.63 -1.93
C GLY A 66 -2.82 -0.25 -1.29
N MET A 67 -3.87 0.49 -1.65
CA MET A 67 -4.16 1.80 -1.06
C MET A 67 -4.49 1.72 0.42
N ILE A 68 -5.31 0.74 0.81
CA ILE A 68 -5.68 0.47 2.20
C ILE A 68 -4.44 0.10 3.03
N ALA A 69 -3.62 -0.84 2.54
CA ALA A 69 -2.41 -1.29 3.22
C ALA A 69 -1.41 -0.14 3.40
N ASN A 70 -1.21 0.67 2.36
CA ASN A 70 -0.36 1.85 2.43
C ASN A 70 -0.88 2.86 3.44
N TYR A 71 -2.18 3.16 3.45
CA TYR A 71 -2.78 4.10 4.39
C TYR A 71 -2.55 3.67 5.85
N PHE A 72 -2.86 2.41 6.18
CA PHE A 72 -2.68 1.90 7.54
C PHE A 72 -1.19 1.77 7.92
N GLY A 73 -0.33 1.35 7.00
CA GLY A 73 1.11 1.28 7.24
C GLY A 73 1.73 2.65 7.46
N TYR A 74 1.34 3.66 6.69
CA TYR A 74 1.83 5.02 6.89
C TYR A 74 1.35 5.61 8.21
N ARG A 75 0.05 5.48 8.49
CA ARG A 75 -0.57 6.02 9.72
C ARG A 75 -0.06 5.32 10.99
N GLY A 76 0.06 4.00 10.96
CA GLY A 76 0.35 3.18 12.14
C GLY A 76 1.82 2.85 12.37
N PHE A 77 2.68 2.95 11.35
CA PHE A 77 4.07 2.51 11.46
C PHE A 77 5.08 3.56 10.99
N ALA A 78 4.92 4.09 9.78
CA ALA A 78 5.89 5.03 9.22
C ALA A 78 5.87 6.39 9.93
N PHE A 79 4.66 6.93 10.20
CA PHE A 79 4.46 8.24 10.80
C PHE A 79 3.78 8.18 12.18
N ALA A 80 3.82 7.01 12.85
CA ALA A 80 3.28 6.89 14.19
C ALA A 80 3.99 7.85 15.17
N PRO A 81 3.25 8.55 16.05
CA PRO A 81 3.82 9.44 17.05
C PRO A 81 4.91 8.72 17.86
N ALA A 82 6.04 9.40 18.11
CA ALA A 82 7.01 8.89 19.06
C ALA A 82 6.33 8.79 20.43
N ARG A 83 6.32 7.59 21.04
CA ARG A 83 5.83 7.43 22.42
C ARG A 83 6.59 8.42 23.31
N PRO A 84 5.88 9.24 24.12
CA PRO A 84 6.55 10.08 25.11
C PRO A 84 7.36 9.17 26.05
N ARG A 85 8.64 9.50 26.20
CA ARG A 85 9.52 8.91 27.23
C ARG A 85 9.36 9.72 28.50
#